data_AF-A0AAU7DSE6-F1
#
_entry.id   AF-A0AAU7DSE6-F1
#
_cell.length_a   1.000
_cell.length_b   1.000
_cell.length_c   1.000
_cell.angle_alpha   90.00
_cell.angle_beta   90.00
_cell.angle_gamma   90.00
#
_symmetry.space_group_name_H-M   'P 1'
#
loop_
_entity.id
_entity.type
_entity.pdbx_description
1 polymer ?
#
loop_
_entity_poly.entity_id
_entity_poly.type
_entity_poly.pdbx_seq_one_letter_code
_entity_poly.pdbx_strand_id
1 'polypeptide(L)'
;MDEKRELLRHTVATLAYRATRALEAAPESFATFEGCGRQPGKILAHMGDLFDWALSLVQGRERWHNSTPRPWPQEKARFFAALKAFDDYLASSQPLHAAAEPLFQGPIADALTHVGQIAMMRRLAGSPICGENLFVARIAGGQVSAEQPAPVQPFR
;
A
#
# COMPACT_ATOMS: atom_id res chain seq x y z
N MET A 1 -6.00 -21.69 -8.44
CA MET A 1 -5.29 -21.07 -7.30
C MET A 1 -6.25 -21.11 -6.11
N ASP A 2 -5.75 -21.19 -4.87
CA ASP A 2 -6.58 -21.18 -3.66
C ASP A 2 -7.46 -19.90 -3.59
N GLU A 3 -8.77 -20.04 -3.35
CA GLU A 3 -9.71 -18.92 -3.30
C GLU A 3 -9.31 -17.87 -2.25
N LYS A 4 -8.77 -18.32 -1.10
CA LYS A 4 -8.28 -17.39 -0.06
C LYS A 4 -7.08 -16.59 -0.54
N ARG A 5 -6.19 -17.24 -1.30
CA ARG A 5 -5.03 -16.59 -1.92
C ARG A 5 -5.46 -15.57 -2.96
N GLU A 6 -6.44 -15.88 -3.80
CA GLU A 6 -6.99 -14.91 -4.77
C GLU A 6 -7.68 -13.73 -4.07
N LEU A 7 -8.46 -13.98 -3.02
CA LEU A 7 -9.05 -12.91 -2.21
C LEU A 7 -7.97 -12.03 -1.57
N LEU A 8 -6.91 -12.65 -1.02
CA LEU A 8 -5.78 -11.92 -0.44
C LEU A 8 -5.11 -11.03 -1.50
N ARG A 9 -4.84 -11.55 -2.70
CA ARG A 9 -4.31 -10.75 -3.83
C ARG A 9 -5.23 -9.59 -4.21
N HIS A 10 -6.55 -9.79 -4.16
CA HIS A 10 -7.50 -8.71 -4.39
C HIS A 10 -7.41 -7.62 -3.31
N THR A 11 -7.16 -7.97 -2.04
CA THR A 11 -6.92 -6.97 -0.98
C THR A 11 -5.62 -6.19 -1.19
N VAL A 12 -4.57 -6.82 -1.73
CA VAL A 12 -3.30 -6.16 -2.08
C VAL A 12 -3.52 -5.18 -3.25
N ALA A 13 -4.26 -5.57 -4.28
CA ALA A 13 -4.65 -4.69 -5.37
C ALA A 13 -5.50 -3.50 -4.89
N THR A 14 -6.43 -3.76 -3.96
CA THR A 14 -7.24 -2.71 -3.32
C THR A 14 -6.36 -1.69 -2.58
N LEU A 15 -5.36 -2.17 -1.84
CA LEU A 15 -4.39 -1.31 -1.18
C LEU A 15 -3.58 -0.50 -2.20
N ALA A 16 -3.09 -1.12 -3.28
CA ALA A 16 -2.33 -0.42 -4.31
C ALA A 16 -3.13 0.73 -4.95
N TYR A 17 -4.40 0.47 -5.29
CA TYR A 17 -5.31 1.46 -5.83
C TYR A 17 -5.48 2.64 -4.87
N ARG A 18 -5.84 2.36 -3.61
CA ARG A 18 -6.08 3.39 -2.59
C ARG A 18 -4.82 4.17 -2.23
N ALA A 19 -3.68 3.50 -2.15
CA ALA A 19 -2.38 4.13 -1.92
C ALA A 19 -2.01 5.06 -3.09
N THR A 20 -2.26 4.65 -4.34
CA THR A 20 -2.03 5.50 -5.51
C THR A 20 -2.84 6.79 -5.43
N ARG A 21 -4.14 6.70 -5.12
CA ARG A 21 -5.00 7.89 -4.91
C ARG A 21 -4.46 8.78 -3.78
N ALA A 22 -3.92 8.18 -2.71
CA ALA A 22 -3.37 8.93 -1.60
C ALA A 22 -2.04 9.65 -1.90
N LEU A 23 -1.24 9.08 -2.82
CA LEU A 23 0.13 9.51 -3.09
C LEU A 23 0.27 10.34 -4.39
N GLU A 24 -0.69 10.23 -5.31
CA GLU A 24 -0.65 10.94 -6.59
C GLU A 24 -0.79 12.46 -6.41
N ALA A 25 -0.12 13.20 -7.30
CA ALA A 25 -0.05 14.67 -7.29
C ALA A 25 0.42 15.30 -5.97
N ALA A 26 1.02 14.53 -5.05
CA ALA A 26 1.60 15.07 -3.84
C ALA A 26 2.93 15.78 -4.13
N PRO A 27 3.10 17.05 -3.71
CA PRO A 27 4.37 17.73 -3.85
C PRO A 27 5.43 17.04 -2.98
N GLU A 28 6.71 17.12 -3.35
CA GLU A 28 7.78 16.45 -2.58
C GLU A 28 7.88 16.98 -1.14
N SER A 29 7.55 18.24 -0.91
CA SER A 29 7.48 18.86 0.42
C SER A 29 6.43 18.20 1.34
N PHE A 30 5.47 17.46 0.79
CA PHE A 30 4.51 16.71 1.58
C PHE A 30 5.18 15.62 2.42
N ALA A 31 6.31 15.05 1.97
CA ALA A 31 7.00 13.99 2.71
C ALA A 31 7.44 14.40 4.12
N THR A 32 7.69 15.70 4.32
CA THR A 32 8.11 16.30 5.58
C THR A 32 6.99 17.08 6.27
N PHE A 33 5.73 16.97 5.81
CA PHE A 33 4.60 17.64 6.44
C PHE A 33 4.50 17.24 7.93
N GLU A 34 4.38 18.26 8.79
CA GLU A 34 4.27 18.13 10.24
C GLU A 34 2.85 18.48 10.72
N GLY A 35 2.54 18.20 11.99
CA GLY A 35 1.27 18.60 12.61
C GLY A 35 0.28 17.46 12.88
N CYS A 36 0.62 16.22 12.54
CA CYS A 36 -0.22 15.03 12.82
C CYS A 36 0.59 13.84 13.36
N GLY A 37 1.71 14.10 14.05
CA GLY A 37 2.60 13.06 14.56
C GLY A 37 3.63 12.63 13.52
N ARG A 38 3.59 11.36 13.09
CA ARG A 38 4.59 10.78 12.17
C ARG A 38 4.48 11.42 10.78
N GLN A 39 5.60 11.92 10.24
CA GLN A 39 5.66 12.54 8.90
C GLN A 39 5.29 11.55 7.78
N PRO A 40 4.69 12.00 6.66
CA PRO A 40 4.25 11.12 5.58
C PRO A 40 5.35 10.25 4.98
N GLY A 41 6.57 10.79 4.83
CA GLY A 41 7.72 10.01 4.37
C GLY A 41 8.05 8.84 5.31
N LYS A 42 7.92 9.05 6.63
CA LYS A 42 8.13 7.99 7.62
C LYS A 42 6.99 6.97 7.63
N ILE A 43 5.76 7.39 7.35
CA ILE A 43 4.61 6.48 7.20
C ILE A 43 4.79 5.61 5.97
N LEU A 44 5.12 6.21 4.82
CA LEU A 44 5.33 5.46 3.59
C LEU A 44 6.52 4.49 3.70
N ALA A 45 7.59 4.90 4.40
CA ALA A 45 8.69 4.01 4.70
C ALA A 45 8.25 2.81 5.55
N HIS A 46 7.41 3.03 6.56
CA HIS A 46 6.86 1.92 7.33
C HIS A 46 5.98 1.00 6.51
N MET A 47 5.15 1.55 5.62
CA MET A 47 4.34 0.74 4.72
C MET A 47 5.20 -0.14 3.81
N GLY A 48 6.36 0.34 3.34
CA GLY A 48 7.32 -0.51 2.62
C GLY A 48 7.86 -1.65 3.50
N ASP A 49 8.20 -1.35 4.74
CA ASP A 49 8.71 -2.35 5.70
C ASP A 49 7.65 -3.44 6.02
N LEU A 50 6.36 -3.07 6.06
CA LEU A 50 5.26 -4.03 6.21
C LEU A 50 5.24 -5.07 5.09
N PHE A 51 5.54 -4.70 3.84
CA PHE A 51 5.52 -5.64 2.71
C PHE A 51 6.83 -6.43 2.56
N ASP A 52 7.96 -5.86 2.97
CA ASP A 52 9.20 -6.63 3.13
C ASP A 52 9.02 -7.71 4.22
N TRP A 53 8.35 -7.37 5.32
CA TRP A 53 8.00 -8.31 6.39
C TRP A 53 6.96 -9.34 5.92
N ALA A 54 5.87 -8.92 5.25
CA ALA A 54 4.86 -9.82 4.70
C ALA A 54 5.46 -10.86 3.76
N LEU A 55 6.39 -10.43 2.89
CA LEU A 55 7.13 -11.33 2.00
C LEU A 55 7.97 -12.34 2.81
N SER A 56 8.64 -11.89 3.87
CA SER A 56 9.43 -12.76 4.74
C SER A 56 8.56 -13.82 5.46
N LEU A 57 7.34 -13.44 5.88
CA LEU A 57 6.37 -14.34 6.52
C LEU A 57 5.92 -15.44 5.56
N VAL A 58 5.49 -15.07 4.34
CA VAL A 58 5.03 -16.08 3.37
C VAL A 58 6.15 -17.01 2.91
N GLN A 59 7.41 -16.57 2.99
CA GLN A 59 8.60 -17.37 2.72
C GLN A 59 9.10 -18.22 3.91
N GLY A 60 8.46 -18.13 5.08
CA GLY A 60 8.87 -18.86 6.28
C GLY A 60 10.19 -18.39 6.89
N ARG A 61 10.61 -17.15 6.59
CA ARG A 61 11.89 -16.56 7.00
C ARG A 61 11.65 -15.20 7.66
N GLU A 62 10.74 -15.17 8.62
CA GLU A 62 10.26 -13.94 9.26
C GLU A 62 11.41 -13.02 9.65
N ARG A 63 11.33 -11.77 9.18
CA ARG A 63 12.31 -10.73 9.48
C ARG A 63 11.65 -9.35 9.45
N TRP A 64 11.84 -8.60 10.53
CA TRP A 64 11.50 -7.18 10.58
C TRP A 64 12.74 -6.31 10.36
N HIS A 65 12.57 -5.18 9.67
CA HIS A 65 13.59 -4.15 9.52
C HIS A 65 12.94 -2.77 9.48
N ASN A 66 13.50 -1.80 10.19
CA ASN A 66 13.05 -0.41 10.12
C ASN A 66 13.91 0.34 9.11
N SER A 67 13.33 0.71 7.96
CA SER A 67 14.02 1.46 6.93
C SER A 67 14.16 2.94 7.30
N THR A 68 15.29 3.54 6.93
CA THR A 68 15.40 5.00 6.91
C THR A 68 14.64 5.55 5.70
N PRO A 69 13.72 6.52 5.87
CA PRO A 69 12.97 7.08 4.74
C PRO A 69 13.89 7.67 3.67
N ARG A 70 13.55 7.39 2.42
CA ARG A 70 14.22 7.93 1.23
C ARG A 70 13.51 9.21 0.77
N PRO A 71 14.08 9.96 -0.18
CA PRO A 71 13.36 11.08 -0.77
C PRO A 71 12.06 10.59 -1.43
N TRP A 72 11.06 11.47 -1.49
CA TRP A 72 9.67 11.10 -1.73
C TRP A 72 9.42 10.24 -2.99
N PRO A 73 9.99 10.56 -4.17
CA PRO A 73 9.82 9.71 -5.35
C PRO A 73 10.37 8.29 -5.16
N GLN A 74 11.53 8.17 -4.52
CA GLN A 74 12.19 6.89 -4.26
C GLN A 74 11.44 6.07 -3.21
N GLU A 75 10.83 6.72 -2.21
CA GLU A 75 10.04 6.02 -1.21
C GLU A 75 8.74 5.45 -1.80
N LYS A 76 8.06 6.20 -2.68
CA LYS A 76 6.93 5.68 -3.47
C LYS A 76 7.35 4.46 -4.30
N ALA A 77 8.46 4.58 -5.04
CA ALA A 77 8.96 3.48 -5.86
C ALA A 77 9.29 2.23 -5.02
N ARG A 78 9.91 2.40 -3.85
CA ARG A 78 10.20 1.29 -2.93
C ARG A 78 8.93 0.61 -2.44
N PHE A 79 7.93 1.38 -1.99
CA PHE A 79 6.66 0.84 -1.52
C PHE A 79 5.98 -0.03 -2.58
N PHE A 80 5.83 0.47 -3.81
CA PHE A 80 5.20 -0.32 -4.89
C PHE A 80 6.04 -1.51 -5.33
N ALA A 81 7.38 -1.43 -5.25
CA ALA A 81 8.25 -2.58 -5.52
C ALA A 81 8.07 -3.69 -4.47
N ALA A 82 7.99 -3.34 -3.18
CA ALA A 82 7.74 -4.30 -2.10
C ALA A 82 6.33 -4.93 -2.23
N LEU A 83 5.32 -4.11 -2.52
CA LEU A 83 3.95 -4.56 -2.75
C LEU A 83 3.86 -5.54 -3.93
N LYS A 84 4.56 -5.24 -5.02
CA LYS A 84 4.67 -6.13 -6.18
C LYS A 84 5.37 -7.44 -5.85
N ALA A 85 6.49 -7.41 -5.13
CA ALA A 85 7.19 -8.63 -4.75
C ALA A 85 6.32 -9.56 -3.89
N PHE A 86 5.51 -8.98 -3.01
CA PHE A 86 4.53 -9.73 -2.22
C PHE A 86 3.43 -10.34 -3.10
N ASP A 87 2.79 -9.56 -3.98
CA ASP A 87 1.76 -10.11 -4.89
C ASP A 87 2.32 -11.17 -5.85
N ASP A 88 3.54 -10.99 -6.37
CA ASP A 88 4.20 -11.98 -7.24
C ASP A 88 4.39 -13.32 -6.50
N TYR A 89 4.72 -13.27 -5.21
CA TYR A 89 4.79 -14.49 -4.38
C TYR A 89 3.42 -15.13 -4.22
N LEU A 90 2.39 -14.33 -3.92
CA LEU A 90 1.01 -14.81 -3.83
C LEU A 90 0.51 -15.39 -5.15
N ALA A 91 0.92 -14.83 -6.30
CA ALA A 91 0.58 -15.31 -7.63
C ALA A 91 1.32 -16.61 -8.02
N SER A 92 2.38 -16.96 -7.31
CA SER A 92 3.18 -18.15 -7.59
C SER A 92 2.50 -19.44 -7.10
N SER A 93 3.06 -20.59 -7.47
CA SER A 93 2.69 -21.90 -6.93
C SER A 93 3.41 -22.26 -5.63
N GLN A 94 4.20 -21.35 -5.05
CA GLN A 94 4.94 -21.64 -3.82
C GLN A 94 3.98 -21.81 -2.63
N PRO A 95 4.34 -22.67 -1.65
CA PRO A 95 3.57 -22.81 -0.42
C PRO A 95 3.61 -21.50 0.38
N LEU A 96 2.50 -21.13 1.02
CA LEU A 96 2.51 -20.04 1.99
C LEU A 96 2.87 -20.61 3.36
N HIS A 97 3.89 -20.06 3.98
CA HIS A 97 4.27 -20.41 5.36
C HIS A 97 3.44 -19.65 6.42
N ALA A 98 2.51 -18.80 5.99
CA ALA A 98 1.56 -18.08 6.84
C ALA A 98 0.14 -18.20 6.26
N ALA A 99 -0.87 -18.28 7.13
CA ALA A 99 -2.27 -18.29 6.72
C ALA A 99 -2.69 -16.93 6.15
N ALA A 100 -3.74 -16.92 5.32
CA ALA A 100 -4.22 -15.71 4.66
C ALA A 100 -4.78 -14.68 5.66
N GLU A 101 -5.43 -15.15 6.73
CA GLU A 101 -6.11 -14.29 7.70
C GLU A 101 -5.13 -13.42 8.51
N PRO A 102 -4.03 -13.94 9.09
CA PRO A 102 -3.01 -13.10 9.72
C PRO A 102 -2.29 -12.16 8.75
N LEU A 103 -2.09 -12.58 7.49
CA LEU A 103 -1.51 -11.71 6.45
C LEU A 103 -2.42 -10.52 6.14
N PHE A 104 -3.73 -10.72 6.17
CA PHE A 104 -4.69 -9.62 6.09
C PHE A 104 -4.65 -8.73 7.35
N GLN A 105 -4.72 -9.35 8.53
CA GLN A 105 -4.80 -8.66 9.82
C GLN A 105 -3.59 -7.75 10.11
N GLY A 106 -2.39 -8.23 9.80
CA GLY A 106 -1.15 -7.51 10.07
C GLY A 106 -0.84 -6.53 8.93
N PRO A 107 -0.02 -6.92 7.94
CA PRO A 107 0.57 -5.98 7.01
C PRO A 107 -0.46 -5.24 6.13
N ILE A 108 -1.51 -5.92 5.66
CA ILE A 108 -2.46 -5.31 4.71
C ILE A 108 -3.40 -4.34 5.41
N ALA A 109 -4.04 -4.74 6.51
CA ALA A 109 -4.97 -3.87 7.25
C ALA A 109 -4.25 -2.67 7.88
N ASP A 110 -3.01 -2.86 8.37
CA ASP A 110 -2.20 -1.77 8.90
C ASP A 110 -1.82 -0.76 7.80
N ALA A 111 -1.37 -1.24 6.63
CA ALA A 111 -1.10 -0.38 5.49
C ALA A 111 -2.35 0.39 5.01
N LEU A 112 -3.53 -0.23 4.99
CA LEU A 112 -4.80 0.46 4.68
C LEU A 112 -5.12 1.56 5.70
N THR A 113 -4.81 1.34 6.98
CA THR A 113 -4.94 2.35 8.04
C THR A 113 -4.02 3.53 7.78
N HIS A 114 -2.77 3.26 7.41
CA HIS A 114 -1.80 4.30 7.04
C HIS A 114 -2.15 5.07 5.77
N VAL A 115 -2.77 4.41 4.77
CA VAL A 115 -3.34 5.12 3.61
C VAL A 115 -4.40 6.14 4.05
N GLY A 116 -5.24 5.78 5.02
CA GLY A 116 -6.21 6.71 5.62
C GLY A 116 -5.53 7.91 6.30
N GLN A 117 -4.46 7.67 7.06
CA GLN A 117 -3.67 8.74 7.68
C GLN A 117 -3.06 9.68 6.65
N ILE A 118 -2.40 9.14 5.62
CA ILE A 118 -1.84 9.93 4.51
C ILE A 118 -2.95 10.76 3.86
N ALA A 119 -4.10 10.17 3.55
CA ALA A 119 -5.21 10.87 2.93
C ALA A 119 -5.77 12.02 3.78
N MET A 120 -5.79 11.87 5.10
CA MET A 120 -6.14 12.96 6.01
C MET A 120 -5.08 14.06 5.99
N MET A 121 -3.79 13.70 6.07
CA MET A 121 -2.67 14.64 6.05
C MET A 121 -2.60 15.43 4.73
N ARG A 122 -2.97 14.82 3.60
CA ARG A 122 -3.08 15.49 2.29
C ARG A 122 -4.01 16.70 2.36
N ARG A 123 -5.16 16.58 3.04
CA ARG A 123 -6.12 17.69 3.23
C ARG A 123 -5.54 18.79 4.13
N LEU A 124 -4.90 18.40 5.23
CA LEU A 124 -4.31 19.34 6.19
C LEU A 124 -3.12 20.10 5.60
N ALA A 125 -2.38 19.48 4.68
CA ALA A 125 -1.29 20.09 3.93
C ALA A 125 -1.76 20.95 2.74
N GLY A 126 -3.07 21.21 2.58
CA GLY A 126 -3.61 22.03 1.50
C GLY A 126 -3.55 21.37 0.11
N SER A 127 -3.39 20.05 0.04
CA SER A 127 -3.31 19.29 -1.22
C SER A 127 -4.23 18.07 -1.16
N PRO A 128 -5.57 18.28 -1.11
CA PRO A 128 -6.54 17.21 -0.92
C PRO A 128 -6.60 16.25 -2.10
N ILE A 129 -7.01 15.02 -1.83
CA ILE A 129 -7.28 13.99 -2.84
C ILE A 129 -8.74 14.12 -3.29
N CYS A 130 -8.99 13.92 -4.58
CA CYS A 130 -10.36 13.81 -5.10
C CYS A 130 -11.00 12.50 -4.58
N GLY A 131 -12.13 12.61 -3.90
CA GLY A 131 -12.89 11.42 -3.50
C GLY A 131 -13.50 10.70 -4.71
N GLU A 132 -13.77 9.41 -4.57
CA GLU A 132 -14.42 8.60 -5.60
C GLU A 132 -15.23 7.44 -5.02
N ASN A 133 -16.13 6.88 -5.82
CA ASN A 133 -16.86 5.67 -5.47
C ASN A 133 -15.98 4.42 -5.66
N LEU A 134 -15.36 3.96 -4.59
CA LEU A 134 -14.48 2.78 -4.60
C LEU A 134 -15.22 1.47 -4.95
N PHE A 135 -16.54 1.40 -4.77
CA PHE A 135 -17.31 0.19 -5.11
C PHE A 135 -17.30 -0.11 -6.61
N VAL A 136 -17.23 0.92 -7.45
CA VAL A 136 -17.19 0.80 -8.92
C VAL A 136 -15.78 0.96 -9.49
N ALA A 137 -14.76 1.10 -8.63
CA ALA A 137 -13.38 1.22 -9.08
C ALA A 137 -12.90 -0.06 -9.77
N ARG A 138 -12.10 0.09 -10.82
CA ARG A 138 -11.56 -1.05 -11.59
C ARG A 138 -10.35 -1.64 -10.87
N ILE A 139 -10.61 -2.47 -9.86
CA ILE A 139 -9.59 -3.15 -9.05
C ILE A 139 -9.59 -4.64 -9.39
N ALA A 140 -8.44 -5.18 -9.78
CA ALA A 140 -8.24 -6.59 -10.07
C ALA A 140 -6.91 -7.10 -9.48
N GLY A 141 -6.86 -8.38 -9.10
CA GLY A 141 -5.62 -9.01 -8.63
C GLY A 141 -4.48 -8.83 -9.63
N GLY A 142 -3.26 -8.59 -9.13
CA GLY A 142 -2.10 -8.26 -9.97
C GLY A 142 -1.95 -6.77 -10.32
N GLN A 143 -2.95 -5.93 -10.10
CA GLN A 143 -2.85 -4.47 -10.31
C GLN A 143 -2.24 -3.78 -9.09
N VAL A 144 -0.93 -4.00 -8.88
CA VAL A 144 -0.22 -3.59 -7.66
C VAL A 144 0.85 -2.51 -7.89
N SER A 145 0.91 -1.90 -9.08
CA SER A 145 1.84 -0.80 -9.37
C SER A 145 1.25 0.58 -9.05
N ALA A 146 2.07 1.62 -9.20
CA ALA A 146 1.63 3.00 -9.13
C ALA A 146 0.77 3.42 -10.34
N GLU A 147 0.80 2.65 -11.44
CA GLU A 147 -0.07 2.87 -12.59
C GLU A 147 -1.43 2.21 -12.35
N GLN A 148 -2.38 3.00 -11.90
CA GLN A 148 -3.75 2.55 -11.63
C GLN A 148 -4.74 3.12 -12.64
N PRO A 149 -5.81 2.39 -13.00
CA PRO A 149 -6.84 2.92 -13.88
C PRO A 149 -7.47 4.18 -13.28
N ALA A 150 -7.86 5.12 -14.13
CA ALA A 150 -8.52 6.36 -13.71
C ALA A 150 -9.80 6.08 -12.90
N PRO A 151 -10.18 6.97 -11.96
CA PRO A 151 -11.44 6.87 -11.22
C PRO A 151 -12.63 6.75 -12.17
N VAL A 152 -13.47 5.75 -11.95
CA VAL A 152 -14.68 5.53 -12.76
C VAL A 152 -15.75 6.56 -12.43
N GLN A 153 -15.90 6.88 -11.14
CA GLN A 153 -16.90 7.81 -10.64
C GLN A 153 -16.30 8.70 -9.53
N PRO A 154 -15.59 9.79 -9.90
CA PRO A 154 -15.10 10.78 -8.95
C PRO A 154 -16.26 11.61 -8.35
N PHE A 155 -16.10 12.02 -7.09
CA PHE A 155 -17.02 12.96 -6.44
C PHE A 155 -16.60 14.40 -6.74
N ARG A 156 -17.57 15.27 -7.00
CA ARG A 156 -17.37 16.72 -7.19
C ARG A 156 -17.41 17.45 -5.86
#